data_AF-A0A6S6Y018-F1
#
_entry.id   AF-A0A6S6Y018-F1
#
_cell.length_a   1.000
_cell.length_b   1.000
_cell.length_c   1.000
_cell.angle_alpha   90.00
_cell.angle_beta   90.00
_cell.angle_gamma   90.00
#
_symmetry.space_group_name_H-M   'P 1'
#
loop_
_entity.id
_entity.type
_entity.pdbx_description
1 polymer ?
#
loop_
_entity_poly.entity_id
_entity_poly.type
_entity_poly.pdbx_seq_one_letter_code
_entity_poly.pdbx_strand_id
1 'polypeptide(L)'
;MAKPTLYEVLGIPPDASAEQLHQAHQQALARIPAGLSLDELRNRRLFIDHALRILSDPSARAAYERQLQPVTEPRLLHHDPSAGSRPGWLVLLLGAGIGALAWAQFGTPPTPAAGSVAAAVSPSIGPAADQGRNNDLAAEAEGLQDPSPAPANRQAMSGKTPLNYAIAVNSPNAELVKKLVWSVYGIVGQAGQGTGVMIEGDRLLTNCHVLARNVARGPIYAVNAVTRDHAAITEVAWLQNEDACLVRAPGLSGQAIPSGTSGTLYGGARLHNIGYAEGRLSASQGQFLDRMNRYGQTFIVSSNYCAPGVSGGPLVDDAGRLVGLTSGGPANRSVCYSLTVETARLLLYQSLRPIAELPGSYVSNITRRAW
;
A
#
# COMPACT_ATOMS: atom_id res chain seq x y z
N MET A 1 -28.45 -7.03 -0.09
CA MET A 1 -28.89 -7.01 -1.50
C MET A 1 -27.68 -7.32 -2.37
N ALA A 2 -27.83 -8.15 -3.41
CA ALA A 2 -26.75 -8.36 -4.38
C ALA A 2 -26.49 -7.07 -5.17
N LYS A 3 -25.26 -6.87 -5.65
CA LYS A 3 -24.97 -5.79 -6.61
C LYS A 3 -25.46 -6.22 -7.99
N PRO A 4 -26.10 -5.34 -8.78
CA PRO A 4 -26.60 -5.72 -10.09
C PRO A 4 -25.46 -6.08 -11.04
N THR A 5 -25.66 -7.11 -11.86
CA THR A 5 -24.70 -7.51 -12.91
C THR A 5 -24.67 -6.49 -14.06
N LEU A 6 -23.63 -6.51 -14.90
CA LEU A 6 -23.57 -5.66 -16.10
C LEU A 6 -24.70 -5.97 -17.08
N TYR A 7 -25.16 -7.22 -17.10
CA TYR A 7 -26.34 -7.68 -17.83
C TYR A 7 -27.63 -7.04 -17.28
N GLU A 8 -27.81 -6.99 -15.95
CA GLU A 8 -28.93 -6.28 -15.31
C GLU A 8 -28.88 -4.76 -15.48
N VAL A 9 -27.67 -4.16 -15.53
CA VAL A 9 -27.49 -2.71 -15.77
C VAL A 9 -27.99 -2.29 -17.15
N LEU A 10 -27.82 -3.14 -18.18
CA LEU A 10 -28.40 -2.93 -19.51
C LEU A 10 -29.81 -3.52 -19.66
N GLY A 11 -30.22 -4.42 -18.77
CA GLY A 11 -31.52 -5.11 -18.81
C GLY A 11 -31.61 -6.15 -19.93
N ILE A 12 -30.55 -6.94 -20.14
CA ILE A 12 -30.41 -7.93 -21.22
C ILE A 12 -30.01 -9.30 -20.68
N PRO A 13 -30.31 -10.41 -21.40
CA PRO A 13 -29.84 -11.74 -21.01
C PRO A 13 -28.34 -11.95 -21.37
N PRO A 14 -27.65 -12.92 -20.73
CA PRO A 14 -26.22 -13.16 -20.96
C PRO A 14 -25.84 -13.70 -22.34
N ASP A 15 -26.80 -14.12 -23.17
CA ASP A 15 -26.62 -14.60 -24.55
C ASP A 15 -26.85 -13.50 -25.61
N ALA A 16 -27.15 -12.26 -25.19
CA ALA A 16 -27.47 -11.16 -26.10
C ALA A 16 -26.35 -10.84 -27.13
N SER A 17 -26.78 -10.57 -28.36
CA SER A 17 -25.93 -10.22 -29.51
C SER A 17 -25.34 -8.81 -29.40
N ALA A 18 -24.33 -8.51 -30.23
CA ALA A 18 -23.72 -7.18 -30.29
C ALA A 18 -24.71 -6.07 -30.70
N GLU A 19 -25.70 -6.39 -31.53
CA GLU A 19 -26.76 -5.45 -31.94
C GLU A 19 -27.74 -5.19 -30.79
N GLN A 20 -28.15 -6.25 -30.09
CA GLN A 20 -28.99 -6.15 -28.89
C GLN A 20 -28.30 -5.37 -27.76
N LEU A 21 -26.98 -5.51 -27.62
CA LEU A 21 -26.15 -4.73 -26.68
C LEU A 21 -26.21 -3.22 -26.96
N HIS A 22 -26.01 -2.81 -28.22
CA HIS A 22 -26.09 -1.40 -28.60
C HIS A 22 -27.51 -0.83 -28.43
N GLN A 23 -28.54 -1.59 -28.81
CA GLN A 23 -29.94 -1.18 -28.63
C GLN A 23 -30.29 -1.03 -27.13
N ALA A 24 -29.85 -1.97 -26.28
CA ALA A 24 -30.07 -1.93 -24.85
C ALA A 24 -29.33 -0.78 -24.16
N HIS A 25 -28.11 -0.44 -24.60
CA HIS A 25 -27.39 0.75 -24.12
C HIS A 25 -28.17 2.04 -24.36
N GLN A 26 -28.70 2.25 -25.58
CA GLN A 26 -29.53 3.41 -25.89
C GLN A 26 -30.82 3.44 -25.04
N GLN A 27 -31.48 2.30 -24.87
CA GLN A 27 -32.67 2.20 -24.01
C GLN A 27 -32.34 2.46 -22.53
N ALA A 28 -31.21 1.97 -22.02
CA ALA A 28 -30.79 2.18 -20.64
C ALA A 28 -30.49 3.67 -20.37
N LEU A 29 -29.86 4.38 -21.33
CA LEU A 29 -29.68 5.83 -21.26
C LEU A 29 -31.03 6.58 -21.28
N ALA A 30 -31.98 6.16 -22.11
CA ALA A 30 -33.32 6.76 -22.17
C ALA A 30 -34.18 6.51 -20.91
N ARG A 31 -33.91 5.44 -20.15
CA ARG A 31 -34.58 5.12 -18.88
C ARG A 31 -34.03 5.92 -17.68
N ILE A 32 -33.02 6.78 -17.86
CA ILE A 32 -32.50 7.63 -16.77
C ILE A 32 -33.59 8.65 -16.37
N PRO A 33 -34.05 8.68 -15.09
CA PRO A 33 -35.09 9.62 -14.67
C PRO A 33 -34.69 11.09 -14.85
N ALA A 34 -35.63 11.89 -15.36
CA ALA A 34 -35.53 13.33 -15.30
C ALA A 34 -35.59 13.84 -13.85
N GLY A 35 -34.89 14.92 -13.55
CA GLY A 35 -34.85 15.53 -12.20
C GLY A 35 -33.71 15.04 -11.28
N LEU A 36 -32.86 14.12 -11.74
CA LEU A 36 -31.60 13.77 -11.06
C LEU A 36 -30.60 14.94 -11.09
N SER A 37 -29.71 15.00 -10.09
CA SER A 37 -28.60 15.96 -10.10
C SER A 37 -27.62 15.68 -11.23
N LEU A 38 -26.86 16.70 -11.66
CA LEU A 38 -25.84 16.58 -12.73
C LEU A 38 -24.81 15.46 -12.46
N ASP A 39 -24.46 15.23 -11.19
CA ASP A 39 -23.54 14.18 -10.80
C ASP A 39 -24.19 12.80 -10.87
N GLU A 40 -25.46 12.65 -10.46
CA GLU A 40 -26.20 11.38 -10.60
C GLU A 40 -26.45 11.00 -12.07
N LEU A 41 -26.78 11.99 -12.90
CA LEU A 41 -26.91 11.81 -14.36
C LEU A 41 -25.59 11.33 -14.97
N ARG A 42 -24.48 12.00 -14.63
CA ARG A 42 -23.13 11.62 -15.09
C ARG A 42 -22.76 10.21 -14.62
N ASN A 43 -23.01 9.89 -13.35
CA ASN A 43 -22.68 8.59 -12.77
C ASN A 43 -23.49 7.45 -13.41
N ARG A 44 -24.81 7.61 -13.60
CA ARG A 44 -25.64 6.60 -14.28
C ARG A 44 -25.16 6.36 -15.72
N ARG A 45 -24.86 7.43 -16.45
CA ARG A 45 -24.30 7.34 -17.80
C ARG A 45 -22.97 6.58 -17.83
N LEU A 46 -22.03 6.92 -16.94
CA LEU A 46 -20.75 6.20 -16.83
C LEU A 46 -20.91 4.69 -16.55
N PHE A 47 -21.88 4.28 -15.72
CA PHE A 47 -22.15 2.85 -15.48
C PHE A 47 -22.73 2.14 -16.71
N ILE A 48 -23.64 2.79 -17.45
CA ILE A 48 -24.24 2.24 -18.66
C ILE A 48 -23.20 2.13 -19.80
N ASP A 49 -22.38 3.18 -19.98
CA ASP A 49 -21.26 3.20 -20.92
C ASP A 49 -20.19 2.14 -20.56
N HIS A 50 -19.95 1.92 -19.27
CA HIS A 50 -19.04 0.87 -18.79
C HIS A 50 -19.58 -0.54 -19.04
N ALA A 51 -20.88 -0.78 -18.78
CA ALA A 51 -21.50 -2.07 -19.06
C ALA A 51 -21.44 -2.41 -20.55
N LEU A 52 -21.75 -1.47 -21.44
CA LEU A 52 -21.62 -1.70 -22.89
C LEU A 52 -20.19 -2.07 -23.26
N ARG A 53 -19.19 -1.26 -22.86
CA ARG A 53 -17.78 -1.46 -23.25
C ARG A 53 -17.20 -2.81 -22.81
N ILE A 54 -17.58 -3.33 -21.64
CA ILE A 54 -17.11 -4.64 -21.17
C ILE A 54 -17.84 -5.78 -21.89
N LEU A 55 -19.13 -5.62 -22.20
CA LEU A 55 -19.92 -6.68 -22.84
C LEU A 55 -19.81 -6.71 -24.38
N SER A 56 -19.32 -5.63 -25.00
CA SER A 56 -19.05 -5.56 -26.45
C SER A 56 -17.72 -6.17 -26.87
N ASP A 57 -16.73 -6.23 -25.97
CA ASP A 57 -15.45 -6.94 -26.20
C ASP A 57 -15.59 -8.42 -25.79
N PRO A 58 -15.46 -9.38 -26.72
CA PRO A 58 -15.58 -10.81 -26.41
C PRO A 58 -14.61 -11.29 -25.34
N SER A 59 -13.41 -10.72 -25.27
CA SER A 59 -12.39 -11.12 -24.31
C SER A 59 -12.68 -10.61 -22.89
N ALA A 60 -13.14 -9.35 -22.77
CA ALA A 60 -13.59 -8.77 -21.52
C ALA A 60 -14.88 -9.41 -21.02
N ARG A 61 -15.84 -9.69 -21.92
CA ARG A 61 -17.09 -10.42 -21.61
C ARG A 61 -16.80 -11.82 -21.06
N ALA A 62 -15.95 -12.60 -21.71
CA ALA A 62 -15.56 -13.93 -21.24
C ALA A 62 -14.73 -13.89 -19.92
N ALA A 63 -14.01 -12.80 -19.65
CA ALA A 63 -13.37 -12.58 -18.35
C ALA A 63 -14.40 -12.23 -17.25
N TYR A 64 -15.41 -11.44 -17.58
CA TYR A 64 -16.50 -11.05 -16.68
C TYR A 64 -17.41 -12.25 -16.34
N GLU A 65 -17.79 -13.06 -17.31
CA GLU A 65 -18.63 -14.26 -17.11
C GLU A 65 -17.96 -15.30 -16.20
N ARG A 66 -16.63 -15.46 -16.30
CA ARG A 66 -15.85 -16.29 -15.37
C ARG A 66 -15.87 -15.79 -13.93
N GLN A 67 -16.16 -14.50 -13.69
CA GLN A 67 -16.35 -13.95 -12.33
C GLN A 67 -17.80 -14.14 -11.82
N LEU A 68 -18.77 -14.37 -12.71
CA LEU A 68 -20.16 -14.65 -12.35
C LEU A 68 -20.41 -16.12 -11.99
N GLN A 69 -19.56 -17.03 -12.45
CA GLN A 69 -19.66 -18.44 -12.06
C GLN A 69 -19.27 -18.63 -10.59
N PRO A 70 -20.10 -19.29 -9.76
CA PRO A 70 -19.69 -19.67 -8.42
C PRO A 70 -18.49 -20.62 -8.51
N VAL A 71 -17.47 -20.38 -7.67
CA VAL A 71 -16.29 -21.23 -7.60
C VAL A 71 -16.72 -22.62 -7.19
N THR A 72 -16.75 -23.54 -8.14
CA THR A 72 -16.84 -24.97 -7.84
C THR A 72 -15.48 -25.35 -7.29
N GLU A 73 -15.40 -25.61 -5.98
CA GLU A 73 -14.15 -26.06 -5.38
C GLU A 73 -13.65 -27.32 -6.10
N PRO A 74 -12.35 -27.45 -6.35
CA PRO A 74 -11.79 -28.68 -6.91
C PRO A 74 -12.03 -29.80 -5.90
N ARG A 75 -12.99 -30.67 -6.22
CA ARG A 75 -13.38 -31.81 -5.40
C ARG A 75 -12.13 -32.64 -5.10
N LEU A 76 -11.66 -32.56 -3.85
CA LEU A 76 -10.50 -33.33 -3.38
C LEU A 76 -10.75 -34.80 -3.66
N LEU A 77 -10.00 -35.35 -4.62
CA LEU A 77 -10.00 -36.78 -4.92
C LEU A 77 -9.53 -37.50 -3.65
N HIS A 78 -10.47 -38.14 -2.95
CA HIS A 78 -10.13 -39.04 -1.86
C HIS A 78 -9.25 -40.14 -2.43
N HIS A 79 -8.01 -40.20 -1.95
CA HIS A 79 -7.08 -41.26 -2.31
C HIS A 79 -7.41 -42.48 -1.46
N ASP A 80 -8.14 -43.42 -2.04
CA ASP A 80 -8.57 -44.65 -1.38
C ASP A 80 -7.33 -45.55 -1.11
N PRO A 81 -6.96 -45.82 0.16
CA PRO A 81 -5.73 -46.56 0.48
C PRO A 81 -5.95 -48.08 0.36
N SER A 82 -6.41 -48.54 -0.80
CA SER A 82 -6.68 -49.95 -1.08
C SER A 82 -6.42 -50.36 -2.55
N ALA A 83 -5.41 -49.77 -3.19
CA ALA A 83 -4.89 -50.20 -4.50
C ALA A 83 -3.41 -50.58 -4.42
N GLY A 84 -3.06 -51.78 -4.93
CA GLY A 84 -1.77 -52.42 -4.70
C GLY A 84 -0.56 -51.71 -5.31
N SER A 85 0.56 -51.70 -4.56
CA SER A 85 1.81 -51.05 -4.93
C SER A 85 2.45 -51.62 -6.21
N ARG A 86 2.79 -50.73 -7.15
CA ARG A 86 3.79 -50.98 -8.20
C ARG A 86 4.82 -49.84 -8.19
N PRO A 87 6.14 -50.11 -8.05
CA PRO A 87 7.12 -49.06 -7.85
C PRO A 87 7.44 -48.30 -9.15
N GLY A 88 7.13 -47.00 -9.17
CA GLY A 88 7.34 -46.11 -10.32
C GLY A 88 8.78 -45.59 -10.47
N TRP A 89 9.75 -46.48 -10.71
CA TRP A 89 11.16 -46.08 -10.95
C TRP A 89 11.51 -45.85 -12.43
N LEU A 90 10.57 -46.10 -13.35
CA LEU A 90 10.82 -46.10 -14.80
C LEU A 90 10.53 -44.79 -15.55
N VAL A 91 10.05 -43.73 -14.88
CA VAL A 91 9.77 -42.43 -15.53
C VAL A 91 10.96 -41.46 -15.49
N LEU A 92 11.99 -41.72 -14.68
CA LEU A 92 13.17 -40.85 -14.55
C LEU A 92 14.28 -41.09 -15.60
N LEU A 93 14.13 -42.05 -16.51
CA LEU A 93 15.16 -42.37 -17.52
C LEU A 93 14.92 -41.73 -18.92
N LEU A 94 13.86 -40.95 -19.10
CA LEU A 94 13.58 -40.24 -20.36
C LEU A 94 14.06 -38.78 -20.39
N GLY A 95 14.45 -38.20 -19.25
CA GLY A 95 15.01 -36.84 -19.18
C GLY A 95 16.52 -36.73 -19.42
N ALA A 96 17.28 -37.80 -19.15
CA ALA A 96 18.74 -37.77 -19.17
C ALA A 96 19.36 -37.83 -20.59
N GLY A 97 18.61 -38.31 -21.59
CA GLY A 97 19.13 -38.51 -22.97
C GLY A 97 19.31 -37.23 -23.79
N ILE A 98 18.62 -36.14 -23.44
CA ILE A 98 18.62 -34.90 -24.24
C ILE A 98 19.78 -33.97 -23.86
N GLY A 99 20.26 -34.00 -22.61
CA GLY A 99 21.37 -33.15 -22.15
C GLY A 99 22.74 -33.53 -22.73
N ALA A 100 22.96 -34.81 -23.04
CA ALA A 100 24.25 -35.32 -23.50
C ALA A 100 24.61 -34.92 -24.94
N LEU A 101 23.63 -34.58 -25.78
CA LEU A 101 23.84 -34.20 -27.18
C LEU A 101 24.20 -32.71 -27.38
N ALA A 102 23.89 -31.84 -26.41
CA ALA A 102 24.22 -30.42 -26.48
C ALA A 102 25.68 -30.09 -26.10
N TRP A 103 26.33 -30.95 -25.30
CA TRP A 103 27.72 -30.75 -24.84
C TRP A 103 28.79 -31.11 -25.88
N ALA A 104 28.41 -31.75 -26.99
CA ALA A 104 29.34 -32.18 -28.04
C ALA A 104 29.51 -31.17 -29.21
N GLN A 105 28.79 -30.04 -29.19
CA GLN A 105 28.69 -29.15 -30.37
C GLN A 105 29.16 -27.69 -30.16
N PHE A 106 29.54 -27.29 -28.95
CA PHE A 106 30.09 -25.95 -28.69
C PHE A 106 31.44 -26.04 -27.96
N GLY A 107 32.48 -25.56 -28.65
CA GLY A 107 33.88 -25.74 -28.25
C GLY A 107 34.34 -24.90 -27.06
N THR A 108 35.57 -25.19 -26.63
CA THR A 108 36.23 -24.60 -25.46
C THR A 108 36.34 -23.07 -25.52
N PRO A 109 36.00 -22.34 -24.44
CA PRO A 109 36.31 -20.91 -24.33
C PRO A 109 37.83 -20.67 -24.18
N PRO A 110 38.35 -19.52 -24.65
CA PRO A 110 39.79 -19.23 -24.62
C PRO A 110 40.31 -18.88 -23.23
N THR A 111 41.56 -19.26 -22.97
CA THR A 111 42.28 -18.99 -21.72
C THR A 111 42.70 -17.51 -21.62
N PRO A 112 42.43 -16.80 -20.51
CA PRO A 112 43.03 -15.49 -20.26
C PRO A 112 44.50 -15.63 -19.85
N ALA A 113 45.38 -14.84 -20.46
CA ALA A 113 46.81 -14.84 -20.15
C ALA A 113 47.12 -14.16 -18.80
N ALA A 114 48.18 -14.61 -18.14
CA ALA A 114 48.62 -14.07 -16.84
C ALA A 114 49.29 -12.70 -16.98
N GLY A 115 48.88 -11.74 -16.14
CA GLY A 115 49.56 -10.47 -15.87
C GLY A 115 49.86 -10.35 -14.38
N SER A 116 51.03 -9.82 -14.02
CA SER A 116 51.67 -10.02 -12.72
C SER A 116 51.26 -9.04 -11.61
N VAL A 117 51.07 -9.59 -10.41
CA VAL A 117 51.21 -9.02 -9.04
C VAL A 117 51.56 -7.53 -8.85
N ALA A 118 50.77 -6.88 -7.98
CA ALA A 118 51.29 -6.00 -6.92
C ALA A 118 50.40 -6.14 -5.67
N ALA A 119 51.00 -6.28 -4.49
CA ALA A 119 50.31 -6.49 -3.22
C ALA A 119 50.58 -5.35 -2.23
N ALA A 120 49.55 -4.96 -1.47
CA ALA A 120 49.62 -4.11 -0.29
C ALA A 120 48.46 -4.54 0.63
N VAL A 121 48.62 -5.48 1.56
CA VAL A 121 49.39 -5.39 2.82
C VAL A 121 48.90 -4.25 3.71
N SER A 122 47.98 -4.57 4.62
CA SER A 122 47.65 -3.75 5.79
C SER A 122 48.81 -3.75 6.79
N PRO A 123 48.87 -2.74 7.67
CA PRO A 123 49.20 -3.06 9.05
C PRO A 123 48.29 -2.38 10.08
N SER A 124 47.96 -3.14 11.12
CA SER A 124 47.42 -2.65 12.39
C SER A 124 48.41 -2.96 13.50
N ILE A 125 49.01 -1.95 14.14
CA ILE A 125 49.70 -2.09 15.43
C ILE A 125 49.36 -0.86 16.28
N GLY A 126 49.11 -1.07 17.58
CA GLY A 126 48.78 -0.03 18.56
C GLY A 126 50.02 0.55 19.29
N PRO A 127 49.93 0.85 20.60
CA PRO A 127 50.09 2.25 21.04
C PRO A 127 51.26 2.54 22.01
N ALA A 128 51.70 3.80 22.02
CA ALA A 128 52.46 4.49 23.08
C ALA A 128 52.17 6.02 22.91
N ALA A 129 51.83 6.85 23.90
CA ALA A 129 52.31 7.08 25.28
C ALA A 129 53.45 8.12 25.38
N ASP A 130 53.07 9.38 25.66
CA ASP A 130 53.85 10.47 26.30
C ASP A 130 52.79 11.51 26.75
N GLN A 131 52.50 11.83 28.02
CA GLN A 131 53.28 12.32 29.18
C GLN A 131 53.83 13.76 29.06
N GLY A 132 53.67 14.54 30.15
CA GLY A 132 54.03 15.96 30.28
C GLY A 132 52.81 16.88 30.47
N ARG A 133 52.31 17.12 31.71
CA ARG A 133 52.79 18.13 32.71
C ARG A 133 52.59 19.59 32.24
N ASN A 134 52.11 20.59 32.98
CA ASN A 134 51.75 20.86 34.40
C ASN A 134 50.80 22.12 34.39
N ASN A 135 50.08 22.61 35.41
CA ASN A 135 49.74 22.14 36.77
C ASN A 135 48.51 22.91 37.36
N ASP A 136 47.93 22.33 38.41
CA ASP A 136 47.40 22.90 39.68
C ASP A 136 46.43 24.09 39.77
N LEU A 137 45.35 23.87 40.56
CA LEU A 137 44.85 24.63 41.74
C LEU A 137 43.46 24.02 42.08
N ALA A 138 43.35 22.97 42.89
CA ALA A 138 43.47 22.91 44.36
C ALA A 138 42.34 23.64 45.14
N ALA A 139 41.41 22.81 45.66
CA ALA A 139 40.73 22.91 46.98
C ALA A 139 39.77 24.12 47.22
N GLU A 140 38.84 24.12 48.18
CA GLU A 140 38.61 23.31 49.39
C GLU A 140 37.15 22.82 49.55
N ALA A 141 36.79 22.26 50.70
CA ALA A 141 35.58 21.44 50.94
C ALA A 141 34.61 22.05 51.99
N GLU A 142 33.72 21.18 52.50
CA GLU A 142 32.65 21.41 53.51
C GLU A 142 31.36 22.08 52.98
N GLY A 143 30.14 21.62 53.30
CA GLY A 143 29.75 20.49 54.16
C GLY A 143 28.77 20.90 55.25
N LEU A 144 27.45 20.90 54.98
CA LEU A 144 26.40 21.11 55.98
C LEU A 144 25.12 20.32 55.60
N GLN A 145 24.38 19.85 56.60
CA GLN A 145 23.35 18.82 56.47
C GLN A 145 21.98 19.29 55.92
N ASP A 146 21.24 18.28 55.48
CA ASP A 146 19.83 18.20 55.05
C ASP A 146 18.83 18.93 55.99
N PRO A 147 17.65 19.35 55.48
CA PRO A 147 16.53 18.41 55.59
C PRO A 147 15.57 18.31 54.39
N SER A 148 15.35 17.07 53.98
CA SER A 148 14.22 16.49 53.25
C SER A 148 12.87 17.26 53.29
N PRO A 149 12.25 17.49 52.12
CA PRO A 149 10.81 17.62 51.97
C PRO A 149 10.13 16.27 51.64
N ALA A 150 8.97 16.05 52.24
CA ALA A 150 8.12 14.85 52.09
C ALA A 150 7.57 14.66 50.65
N PRO A 151 7.10 13.45 50.26
CA PRO A 151 7.03 13.06 48.86
C PRO A 151 5.82 13.65 48.11
N ALA A 152 6.10 14.49 47.12
CA ALA A 152 5.14 14.87 46.09
C ALA A 152 4.85 13.68 45.15
N ASN A 153 3.89 12.86 45.57
CA ASN A 153 3.08 11.92 44.79
C ASN A 153 3.54 11.64 43.34
N ARG A 154 4.55 10.76 43.17
CA ARG A 154 4.83 10.12 41.88
C ARG A 154 3.74 9.10 41.55
N GLN A 155 2.57 9.60 41.16
CA GLN A 155 1.64 8.81 40.37
C GLN A 155 2.30 8.48 39.03
N ALA A 156 2.90 7.30 38.96
CA ALA A 156 3.28 6.70 37.71
C ALA A 156 2.03 6.63 36.82
N MET A 157 2.08 7.26 35.64
CA MET A 157 1.07 7.07 34.59
C MET A 157 1.23 5.69 33.94
N SER A 158 1.12 4.65 34.76
CA SER A 158 0.93 3.27 34.32
C SER A 158 -0.56 3.06 34.05
N GLY A 159 -0.90 2.45 32.90
CA GLY A 159 -2.29 2.15 32.56
C GLY A 159 -2.93 3.07 31.52
N LYS A 160 -2.23 3.43 30.43
CA LYS A 160 -2.95 3.66 29.17
C LYS A 160 -3.53 2.32 28.72
N THR A 161 -4.85 2.16 28.84
CA THR A 161 -5.60 1.04 28.27
C THR A 161 -5.16 0.83 26.82
N PRO A 162 -4.69 -0.37 26.43
CA PRO A 162 -4.27 -0.61 25.06
C PRO A 162 -5.47 -0.40 24.15
N LEU A 163 -5.32 0.46 23.12
CA LEU A 163 -6.33 0.60 22.08
C LEU A 163 -6.51 -0.77 21.41
N ASN A 164 -7.69 -1.37 21.60
CA ASN A 164 -8.02 -2.68 21.10
C ASN A 164 -8.51 -2.57 19.65
N TYR A 165 -7.55 -2.46 18.73
CA TYR A 165 -7.78 -2.50 17.29
C TYR A 165 -8.21 -3.93 16.90
N ALA A 166 -9.51 -4.17 16.84
CA ALA A 166 -10.02 -5.43 16.33
C ALA A 166 -9.84 -5.48 14.80
N ILE A 167 -8.84 -6.25 14.36
CA ILE A 167 -8.47 -6.45 12.95
C ILE A 167 -9.62 -7.15 12.24
N ALA A 168 -10.11 -6.59 11.14
CA ALA A 168 -11.17 -7.19 10.30
C ALA A 168 -10.62 -7.36 8.88
N VAL A 169 -10.07 -8.55 8.59
CA VAL A 169 -9.48 -8.86 7.29
C VAL A 169 -10.55 -9.37 6.32
N ASN A 170 -11.21 -8.45 5.62
CA ASN A 170 -12.09 -8.77 4.49
C ASN A 170 -11.28 -8.99 3.20
N SER A 171 -10.30 -9.91 3.22
CA SER A 171 -9.38 -10.16 2.11
C SER A 171 -9.30 -11.64 1.72
N PRO A 172 -9.41 -11.98 0.42
CA PRO A 172 -9.09 -13.32 -0.10
C PRO A 172 -7.62 -13.73 0.07
N ASN A 173 -6.71 -12.78 0.33
CA ASN A 173 -5.28 -13.02 0.47
C ASN A 173 -4.77 -12.53 1.83
N ALA A 174 -4.99 -13.34 2.87
CA ALA A 174 -4.54 -13.06 4.23
C ALA A 174 -3.00 -13.06 4.37
N GLU A 175 -2.28 -13.83 3.55
CA GLU A 175 -0.81 -13.88 3.58
C GLU A 175 -0.18 -12.55 3.15
N LEU A 176 -0.75 -11.90 2.13
CA LEU A 176 -0.33 -10.55 1.74
C LEU A 176 -0.50 -9.54 2.88
N VAL A 177 -1.59 -9.65 3.66
CA VAL A 177 -1.82 -8.79 4.82
C VAL A 177 -0.80 -9.08 5.93
N LYS A 178 -0.51 -10.35 6.24
CA LYS A 178 0.53 -10.72 7.21
C LYS A 178 1.91 -10.19 6.80
N LYS A 179 2.26 -10.29 5.51
CA LYS A 179 3.52 -9.75 4.96
C LYS A 179 3.62 -8.24 5.14
N LEU A 180 2.55 -7.50 4.86
CA LEU A 180 2.59 -6.04 4.79
C LEU A 180 2.22 -5.33 6.10
N VAL A 181 1.71 -6.02 7.12
CA VAL A 181 1.31 -5.36 8.37
C VAL A 181 2.47 -4.66 9.10
N TRP A 182 3.71 -5.12 8.91
CA TRP A 182 4.92 -4.48 9.43
C TRP A 182 5.26 -3.15 8.73
N SER A 183 4.64 -2.86 7.58
CA SER A 183 4.81 -1.62 6.82
C SER A 183 3.67 -0.63 7.00
N VAL A 184 2.53 -1.03 7.57
CA VAL A 184 1.28 -0.25 7.54
C VAL A 184 0.85 0.25 8.92
N TYR A 185 0.87 1.57 9.07
CA TYR A 185 0.62 2.28 10.32
C TYR A 185 -0.69 3.07 10.25
N GLY A 186 -1.42 3.12 11.34
CA GLY A 186 -2.52 4.06 11.54
C GLY A 186 -1.92 5.42 11.91
N ILE A 187 -2.35 6.47 11.21
CA ILE A 187 -1.95 7.85 11.52
C ILE A 187 -3.09 8.45 12.34
N VAL A 188 -2.82 8.83 13.59
CA VAL A 188 -3.83 9.21 14.57
C VAL A 188 -3.50 10.58 15.17
N GLY A 189 -4.44 11.51 15.08
CA GLY A 189 -4.41 12.79 15.81
C GLY A 189 -5.80 13.12 16.37
N GLN A 190 -5.94 14.29 17.01
CA GLN A 190 -7.16 14.64 17.73
C GLN A 190 -8.40 14.91 16.86
N ALA A 191 -8.23 15.33 15.61
CA ALA A 191 -9.31 15.71 14.69
C ALA A 191 -9.64 14.67 13.63
N GLY A 192 -8.79 13.65 13.46
CA GLY A 192 -8.97 12.66 12.42
C GLY A 192 -7.84 11.66 12.36
N GLN A 193 -8.08 10.63 11.56
CA GLN A 193 -7.20 9.48 11.41
C GLN A 193 -7.10 9.06 9.95
N GLY A 194 -6.01 8.38 9.63
CA GLY A 194 -5.75 7.81 8.31
C GLY A 194 -4.79 6.64 8.42
N THR A 195 -4.14 6.33 7.29
CA THR A 195 -3.11 5.30 7.19
C THR A 195 -1.81 5.93 6.69
N GLY A 196 -0.69 5.32 7.00
CA GLY A 196 0.61 5.60 6.40
C GLY A 196 1.35 4.31 6.10
N VAL A 197 2.28 4.37 5.17
CA VAL A 197 3.13 3.24 4.77
C VAL A 197 4.59 3.58 4.93
N MET A 198 5.31 2.76 5.70
CA MET A 198 6.75 2.88 5.87
C MET A 198 7.48 2.59 4.56
N ILE A 199 8.39 3.47 4.16
CA ILE A 199 9.15 3.34 2.91
C ILE A 199 10.67 3.26 3.11
N GLU A 200 11.19 3.77 4.23
CA GLU A 200 12.61 3.79 4.55
C GLU A 200 12.79 4.14 6.03
N GLY A 201 13.48 3.29 6.81
CA GLY A 201 13.78 3.57 8.22
C GLY A 201 12.56 4.00 9.04
N ASP A 202 12.62 5.20 9.62
CA ASP A 202 11.55 5.81 10.42
C ASP A 202 10.60 6.74 9.61
N ARG A 203 10.59 6.59 8.27
CA ARG A 203 9.85 7.44 7.32
C ARG A 203 8.67 6.74 6.68
N LEU A 204 7.54 7.45 6.59
CA LEU A 204 6.28 6.93 6.05
C LEU A 204 5.66 7.89 5.02
N LEU A 205 5.10 7.34 3.94
CA LEU A 205 4.18 8.06 3.09
C LEU A 205 2.78 8.07 3.69
N THR A 206 2.05 9.17 3.54
CA THR A 206 0.61 9.31 3.84
C THR A 206 0.02 10.45 2.99
N ASN A 207 -1.28 10.72 3.07
CA ASN A 207 -1.83 11.93 2.44
C ASN A 207 -1.68 13.15 3.34
N CYS A 208 -1.50 14.32 2.72
CA CYS A 208 -1.39 15.56 3.48
C CYS A 208 -2.68 15.95 4.19
N HIS A 209 -3.84 15.64 3.61
CA HIS A 209 -5.12 15.90 4.28
C HIS A 209 -5.33 15.10 5.58
N VAL A 210 -4.61 13.99 5.80
CA VAL A 210 -4.65 13.20 7.05
C VAL A 210 -3.92 13.96 8.17
N LEU A 211 -2.83 14.64 7.83
CA LEU A 211 -2.01 15.40 8.77
C LEU A 211 -2.56 16.81 9.03
N ALA A 212 -2.95 17.53 7.97
CA ALA A 212 -3.38 18.93 8.02
C ALA A 212 -4.56 19.17 8.97
N ARG A 213 -5.49 18.21 9.07
CA ARG A 213 -6.64 18.28 10.01
C ARG A 213 -6.20 18.28 11.48
N ASN A 214 -5.04 17.70 11.77
CA ASN A 214 -4.54 17.40 13.11
C ASN A 214 -3.44 18.35 13.59
N VAL A 215 -2.61 18.91 12.69
CA VAL A 215 -1.39 19.67 13.03
C VAL A 215 -1.62 20.81 14.03
N ALA A 216 -2.71 21.56 13.88
CA ALA A 216 -3.07 22.68 14.78
C ALA A 216 -3.83 22.24 16.05
N ARG A 217 -3.98 20.93 16.31
CA ARG A 217 -4.75 20.39 17.43
C ARG A 217 -3.93 19.56 18.42
N GLY A 218 -2.68 19.22 18.10
CA GLY A 218 -1.80 18.49 19.00
C GLY A 218 -0.92 17.47 18.28
N PRO A 219 -0.23 16.59 19.03
CA PRO A 219 0.65 15.59 18.46
C PRO A 219 -0.11 14.59 17.58
N ILE A 220 0.56 14.17 16.51
CA ILE A 220 0.10 13.11 15.60
C ILE A 220 1.00 11.91 15.82
N TYR A 221 0.42 10.71 15.89
CA TYR A 221 1.15 9.46 16.11
C TYR A 221 1.00 8.52 14.92
N ALA A 222 2.07 7.84 14.56
CA ALA A 222 2.02 6.61 13.76
C ALA A 222 1.92 5.42 14.73
N VAL A 223 0.98 4.51 14.49
CA VAL A 223 0.69 3.36 15.38
C VAL A 223 0.48 2.09 14.56
N ASN A 224 1.20 1.01 14.88
CA ASN A 224 0.98 -0.30 14.30
C ASN A 224 0.08 -1.15 15.22
N ALA A 225 -1.10 -1.56 14.73
CA ALA A 225 -2.03 -2.34 15.53
C ALA A 225 -1.54 -3.75 15.90
N VAL A 226 -0.65 -4.36 15.10
CA VAL A 226 -0.15 -5.73 15.33
C VAL A 226 1.12 -5.71 16.16
N THR A 227 2.14 -4.94 15.76
CA THR A 227 3.43 -4.92 16.47
C THR A 227 3.40 -4.09 17.75
N ARG A 228 2.36 -3.26 17.94
CA ARG A 228 2.23 -2.23 18.99
C ARG A 228 3.30 -1.12 18.92
N ASP A 229 4.12 -1.13 17.87
CA ASP A 229 5.09 -0.08 17.54
C ASP A 229 4.36 1.26 17.34
N HIS A 230 4.89 2.33 17.93
CA HIS A 230 4.31 3.66 17.80
C HIS A 230 5.33 4.77 18.09
N ALA A 231 5.21 5.87 17.36
CA ALA A 231 6.04 7.05 17.53
C ALA A 231 5.25 8.32 17.22
N ALA A 232 5.68 9.45 17.78
CA ALA A 232 5.18 10.76 17.38
C ALA A 232 5.76 11.14 16.02
N ILE A 233 4.94 11.71 15.14
CA ILE A 233 5.38 12.31 13.89
C ILE A 233 5.97 13.68 14.20
N THR A 234 7.26 13.86 13.91
CA THR A 234 8.01 15.08 14.24
C THR A 234 8.25 15.96 13.02
N GLU A 235 8.39 15.37 11.85
CA GLU A 235 8.78 16.07 10.62
C GLU A 235 7.94 15.62 9.41
N VAL A 236 7.86 16.49 8.41
CA VAL A 236 7.07 16.32 7.19
C VAL A 236 7.75 16.99 5.99
N ALA A 237 7.60 16.39 4.83
CA ALA A 237 7.73 17.01 3.52
C ALA A 237 6.42 16.77 2.74
N TRP A 238 6.03 17.68 1.86
CA TRP A 238 4.77 17.59 1.13
C TRP A 238 4.89 18.03 -0.32
N LEU A 239 4.04 17.45 -1.17
CA LEU A 239 3.75 17.99 -2.50
C LEU A 239 2.59 18.99 -2.38
N GLN A 240 2.61 20.07 -3.14
CA GLN A 240 1.75 21.23 -2.87
C GLN A 240 0.28 21.01 -3.24
N ASN A 241 -0.01 20.24 -4.29
CA ASN A 241 -1.38 19.98 -4.79
C ASN A 241 -1.73 18.49 -4.83
N GLU A 242 -0.73 17.62 -4.77
CA GLU A 242 -0.80 16.22 -5.13
C GLU A 242 -1.26 15.34 -3.98
N ASP A 243 -1.45 15.87 -2.76
CA ASP A 243 -1.93 15.16 -1.57
C ASP A 243 -1.09 13.94 -1.15
N ALA A 244 0.23 14.03 -1.39
CA ALA A 244 1.21 13.12 -0.82
C ALA A 244 2.12 13.87 0.16
N CYS A 245 2.29 13.29 1.34
CA CYS A 245 3.19 13.76 2.39
C CYS A 245 4.14 12.60 2.81
N LEU A 246 5.40 12.93 3.04
CA LEU A 246 6.41 12.05 3.62
C LEU A 246 6.64 12.53 5.04
N VAL A 247 6.35 11.70 6.03
CA VAL A 247 6.54 12.00 7.45
C VAL A 247 7.69 11.21 8.02
N ARG A 248 8.30 11.75 9.08
CA ARG A 248 9.25 11.03 9.92
C ARG A 248 8.70 10.91 11.34
N ALA A 249 8.80 9.70 11.89
CA ALA A 249 8.35 9.36 13.22
C ALA A 249 9.46 8.58 13.96
N PRO A 250 10.40 9.28 14.61
CA PRO A 250 11.61 8.66 15.15
C PRO A 250 11.31 7.54 16.15
N GLY A 251 11.97 6.40 15.97
CA GLY A 251 11.85 5.23 16.86
C GLY A 251 10.97 4.09 16.35
N LEU A 252 10.26 4.27 15.22
CA LEU A 252 9.57 3.14 14.57
C LEU A 252 10.56 2.08 14.07
N SER A 253 10.14 0.81 14.11
CA SER A 253 10.98 -0.36 13.81
C SER A 253 10.35 -1.32 12.80
N GLY A 254 9.43 -0.83 11.97
CA GLY A 254 8.73 -1.60 10.95
C GLY A 254 9.61 -2.00 9.76
N GLN A 255 8.96 -2.51 8.71
CA GLN A 255 9.62 -2.87 7.46
C GLN A 255 9.22 -1.91 6.34
N ALA A 256 10.20 -1.42 5.59
CA ALA A 256 9.97 -0.65 4.37
C ALA A 256 9.18 -1.49 3.33
N ILE A 257 8.11 -0.92 2.77
CA ILE A 257 7.31 -1.62 1.76
C ILE A 257 8.11 -1.80 0.46
N PRO A 258 8.05 -2.98 -0.19
CA PRO A 258 8.71 -3.19 -1.47
C PRO A 258 8.23 -2.21 -2.55
N SER A 259 9.17 -1.75 -3.36
CA SER A 259 8.91 -0.89 -4.53
C SER A 259 8.11 -1.60 -5.61
N GLY A 260 7.04 -0.98 -6.11
CA GLY A 260 6.40 -1.32 -7.38
C GLY A 260 6.57 -0.19 -8.41
N THR A 261 5.72 -0.22 -9.43
CA THR A 261 5.49 0.86 -10.39
C THR A 261 4.02 0.86 -10.81
N SER A 262 3.42 2.03 -11.02
CA SER A 262 2.07 2.13 -11.58
C SER A 262 2.06 1.97 -13.10
N GLY A 263 3.21 2.09 -13.77
CA GLY A 263 3.32 2.07 -15.24
C GLY A 263 2.93 0.71 -15.86
N THR A 264 3.23 -0.40 -15.17
CA THR A 264 2.93 -1.76 -15.64
C THR A 264 1.50 -2.23 -15.32
N LEU A 265 0.64 -1.37 -14.75
CA LEU A 265 -0.75 -1.72 -14.47
C LEU A 265 -1.56 -1.79 -15.78
N TYR A 266 -2.16 -2.96 -16.01
CA TYR A 266 -3.05 -3.30 -17.12
C TYR A 266 -4.50 -3.47 -16.63
N GLY A 267 -5.46 -3.33 -17.53
CA GLY A 267 -6.90 -3.47 -17.23
C GLY A 267 -7.23 -4.77 -16.50
N GLY A 268 -7.87 -4.70 -15.33
CA GLY A 268 -8.22 -5.87 -14.54
C GLY A 268 -7.09 -6.44 -13.66
N ALA A 269 -5.87 -5.86 -13.67
CA ALA A 269 -4.80 -6.27 -12.78
C ALA A 269 -5.24 -6.21 -11.31
N ARG A 270 -4.98 -7.27 -10.53
CA ARG A 270 -5.39 -7.32 -9.12
C ARG A 270 -4.59 -6.32 -8.29
N LEU A 271 -5.31 -5.59 -7.44
CA LEU A 271 -4.75 -4.59 -6.54
C LEU A 271 -5.31 -4.80 -5.14
N HIS A 272 -4.52 -4.52 -4.12
CA HIS A 272 -4.90 -4.65 -2.72
C HIS A 272 -4.67 -3.33 -2.00
N ASN A 273 -5.67 -2.88 -1.24
CA ASN A 273 -5.57 -1.70 -0.39
C ASN A 273 -5.57 -2.19 1.06
N ILE A 274 -4.59 -1.76 1.86
CA ILE A 274 -4.43 -2.15 3.27
C ILE A 274 -4.40 -0.88 4.10
N GLY A 275 -5.17 -0.81 5.20
CA GLY A 275 -5.20 0.38 6.02
C GLY A 275 -6.26 0.38 7.09
N TYR A 276 -6.41 1.52 7.77
CA TYR A 276 -7.20 1.69 8.98
C TYR A 276 -8.60 2.24 8.67
N ALA A 277 -9.41 1.46 7.95
CA ALA A 277 -10.80 1.79 7.69
C ALA A 277 -11.55 1.98 9.01
N GLU A 278 -12.09 3.19 9.22
CA GLU A 278 -12.82 3.57 10.44
C GLU A 278 -12.00 3.31 11.72
N GLY A 279 -10.66 3.39 11.62
CA GLY A 279 -9.71 3.18 12.72
C GLY A 279 -9.34 1.71 12.95
N ARG A 280 -9.86 0.78 12.14
CA ARG A 280 -9.61 -0.67 12.26
C ARG A 280 -8.73 -1.14 11.11
N LEU A 281 -7.69 -1.93 11.43
CA LEU A 281 -6.88 -2.55 10.39
C LEU A 281 -7.77 -3.45 9.52
N SER A 282 -7.71 -3.16 8.22
CA SER A 282 -8.54 -3.71 7.17
C SER A 282 -7.71 -3.93 5.92
N ALA A 283 -8.19 -4.84 5.06
CA ALA A 283 -7.66 -5.02 3.72
C ALA A 283 -8.81 -5.25 2.76
N SER A 284 -8.65 -4.83 1.50
CA SER A 284 -9.60 -5.11 0.44
C SER A 284 -8.88 -5.42 -0.88
N GLN A 285 -9.33 -6.47 -1.55
CA GLN A 285 -8.94 -6.76 -2.93
C GLN A 285 -9.85 -5.99 -3.90
N GLY A 286 -9.27 -5.59 -5.02
CA GLY A 286 -9.94 -4.94 -6.14
C GLY A 286 -9.13 -5.15 -7.41
N GLN A 287 -9.47 -4.39 -8.44
CA GLN A 287 -8.81 -4.42 -9.75
C GLN A 287 -8.47 -3.00 -10.18
N PHE A 288 -7.38 -2.86 -10.93
CA PHE A 288 -7.10 -1.68 -11.73
C PHE A 288 -8.22 -1.51 -12.78
N LEU A 289 -8.89 -0.35 -12.75
CA LEU A 289 -9.94 -0.02 -13.71
C LEU A 289 -9.41 0.89 -14.81
N ASP A 290 -8.79 2.02 -14.43
CA ASP A 290 -8.27 3.02 -15.37
C ASP A 290 -7.27 3.98 -14.69
N ARG A 291 -6.72 4.94 -15.44
CA ARG A 291 -6.08 6.15 -14.91
C ARG A 291 -6.96 7.37 -15.20
N MET A 292 -7.13 8.25 -14.23
CA MET A 292 -7.73 9.57 -14.45
C MET A 292 -6.66 10.67 -14.31
N ASN A 293 -6.70 11.68 -15.18
CA ASN A 293 -5.92 12.90 -14.98
C ASN A 293 -6.82 14.01 -14.43
N ARG A 294 -6.37 14.73 -13.40
CA ARG A 294 -7.09 15.84 -12.78
C ARG A 294 -6.11 16.91 -12.31
N TYR A 295 -6.20 18.10 -12.91
CA TYR A 295 -5.24 19.21 -12.74
C TYR A 295 -3.78 18.82 -12.99
N GLY A 296 -3.52 18.02 -14.02
CA GLY A 296 -2.19 17.51 -14.35
C GLY A 296 -1.76 16.29 -13.53
N GLN A 297 -2.34 16.07 -12.34
CA GLN A 297 -2.05 14.89 -11.53
C GLN A 297 -2.76 13.64 -12.07
N THR A 298 -2.01 12.56 -12.23
CA THR A 298 -2.55 11.25 -12.61
C THR A 298 -2.89 10.42 -11.36
N PHE A 299 -4.08 9.84 -11.34
CA PHE A 299 -4.54 8.94 -10.29
C PHE A 299 -4.88 7.57 -10.88
N ILE A 300 -4.54 6.52 -10.16
CA ILE A 300 -5.02 5.15 -10.37
C ILE A 300 -6.47 5.10 -9.90
N VAL A 301 -7.37 4.59 -10.75
CA VAL A 301 -8.75 4.27 -10.41
C VAL A 301 -8.86 2.75 -10.22
N SER A 302 -9.35 2.31 -9.06
CA SER A 302 -9.49 0.89 -8.73
C SER A 302 -10.86 0.56 -8.14
N SER A 303 -11.25 -0.72 -8.20
CA SER A 303 -12.48 -1.23 -7.56
C SER A 303 -12.30 -1.61 -6.09
N ASN A 304 -11.15 -1.29 -5.47
CA ASN A 304 -10.89 -1.55 -4.06
C ASN A 304 -11.90 -0.81 -3.16
N TYR A 305 -12.16 -1.37 -1.98
CA TYR A 305 -13.06 -0.73 -1.03
C TYR A 305 -12.43 0.53 -0.44
N CYS A 306 -13.18 1.64 -0.51
CA CYS A 306 -12.68 2.98 -0.21
C CYS A 306 -13.45 3.60 0.96
N ALA A 307 -13.12 3.19 2.19
CA ALA A 307 -13.73 3.72 3.41
C ALA A 307 -12.88 4.83 4.06
N PRO A 308 -13.48 5.75 4.85
CA PRO A 308 -12.74 6.73 5.63
C PRO A 308 -11.64 6.07 6.47
N GLY A 309 -10.44 6.66 6.48
CA GLY A 309 -9.29 6.15 7.22
C GLY A 309 -8.30 5.29 6.41
N VAL A 310 -8.68 4.75 5.25
CA VAL A 310 -7.71 4.08 4.35
C VAL A 310 -6.84 5.07 3.56
N SER A 311 -7.19 6.35 3.56
CA SER A 311 -6.40 7.44 2.97
C SER A 311 -4.98 7.48 3.57
N GLY A 312 -3.98 7.58 2.69
CA GLY A 312 -2.56 7.46 2.99
C GLY A 312 -2.05 6.00 3.07
N GLY A 313 -2.93 5.02 2.89
CA GLY A 313 -2.57 3.60 2.87
C GLY A 313 -2.00 3.14 1.53
N PRO A 314 -1.23 2.05 1.50
CA PRO A 314 -0.66 1.53 0.28
C PRO A 314 -1.69 0.81 -0.58
N LEU A 315 -1.69 1.15 -1.87
CA LEU A 315 -2.23 0.31 -2.94
C LEU A 315 -1.08 -0.53 -3.51
N VAL A 316 -1.21 -1.85 -3.42
CA VAL A 316 -0.17 -2.80 -3.83
C VAL A 316 -0.65 -3.78 -4.91
N ASP A 317 0.30 -4.34 -5.66
CA ASP A 317 0.06 -5.50 -6.50
C ASP A 317 0.04 -6.84 -5.72
N ASP A 318 -0.20 -7.95 -6.41
CA ASP A 318 -0.21 -9.30 -5.82
C ASP A 318 1.12 -9.71 -5.14
N ALA A 319 2.25 -9.10 -5.53
CA ALA A 319 3.55 -9.37 -4.90
C ALA A 319 3.75 -8.55 -3.61
N GLY A 320 2.83 -7.63 -3.30
CA GLY A 320 2.93 -6.69 -2.18
C GLY A 320 3.88 -5.52 -2.46
N ARG A 321 4.05 -5.16 -3.74
CA ARG A 321 4.84 -3.99 -4.14
C ARG A 321 3.94 -2.76 -4.22
N LEU A 322 4.39 -1.65 -3.64
CA LEU A 322 3.68 -0.37 -3.67
C LEU A 322 3.54 0.16 -5.09
N VAL A 323 2.31 0.27 -5.60
CA VAL A 323 2.01 0.86 -6.92
C VAL A 323 1.27 2.18 -6.82
N GLY A 324 0.65 2.48 -5.68
CA GLY A 324 0.03 3.77 -5.41
C GLY A 324 -0.23 4.05 -3.94
N LEU A 325 -0.61 5.30 -3.65
CA LEU A 325 -0.96 5.79 -2.32
C LEU A 325 -2.45 6.17 -2.32
N THR A 326 -3.28 5.44 -1.58
CA THR A 326 -4.73 5.63 -1.58
C THR A 326 -5.10 7.02 -1.08
N SER A 327 -5.86 7.81 -1.84
CA SER A 327 -6.26 9.17 -1.47
C SER A 327 -7.71 9.29 -1.01
N GLY A 328 -8.62 8.54 -1.64
CA GLY A 328 -10.06 8.60 -1.35
C GLY A 328 -10.88 8.21 -2.58
N GLY A 329 -12.13 8.64 -2.66
CA GLY A 329 -13.01 8.27 -3.78
C GLY A 329 -14.17 9.27 -3.95
N PRO A 330 -15.08 9.02 -4.91
CA PRO A 330 -16.35 9.74 -4.97
C PRO A 330 -17.19 9.48 -3.71
N ALA A 331 -18.14 10.37 -3.40
CA ALA A 331 -18.93 10.29 -2.16
C ALA A 331 -19.72 8.97 -2.00
N ASN A 332 -20.13 8.35 -3.11
CA ASN A 332 -20.80 7.05 -3.15
C ASN A 332 -19.85 5.84 -3.00
N ARG A 333 -18.53 6.06 -2.86
CA ARG A 333 -17.48 5.04 -2.69
C ARG A 333 -17.48 3.96 -3.78
N SER A 334 -17.90 4.29 -5.01
CA SER A 334 -18.01 3.33 -6.12
C SER A 334 -16.65 2.80 -6.62
N VAL A 335 -15.61 3.61 -6.48
CA VAL A 335 -14.22 3.32 -6.84
C VAL A 335 -13.28 3.97 -5.81
N CYS A 336 -12.03 3.54 -5.78
CA CYS A 336 -10.98 4.18 -5.00
C CYS A 336 -9.94 4.81 -5.93
N TYR A 337 -9.56 6.03 -5.60
CA TYR A 337 -8.56 6.83 -6.28
C TYR A 337 -7.27 6.84 -5.47
N SER A 338 -6.15 6.55 -6.13
CA SER A 338 -4.83 6.53 -5.50
C SER A 338 -3.84 7.32 -6.35
N LEU A 339 -2.94 8.05 -5.70
CA LEU A 339 -1.80 8.65 -6.37
C LEU A 339 -0.87 7.55 -6.86
N THR A 340 -0.16 7.79 -7.96
CA THR A 340 0.87 6.86 -8.43
C THR A 340 2.04 6.82 -7.45
N VAL A 341 2.69 5.65 -7.33
CA VAL A 341 3.91 5.53 -6.52
C VAL A 341 5.02 6.45 -7.06
N GLU A 342 5.05 6.70 -8.37
CA GLU A 342 5.94 7.64 -9.03
C GLU A 342 5.76 9.08 -8.52
N THR A 343 4.52 9.58 -8.42
CA THR A 343 4.26 10.90 -7.83
C THR A 343 4.65 10.93 -6.36
N ALA A 344 4.22 9.94 -5.56
CA ALA A 344 4.52 9.93 -4.13
C ALA A 344 6.03 9.90 -3.83
N ARG A 345 6.84 9.36 -4.74
CA ARG A 345 8.30 9.31 -4.62
C ARG A 345 9.02 10.63 -4.85
N LEU A 346 8.37 11.62 -5.45
CA LEU A 346 8.95 12.96 -5.59
C LEU A 346 9.28 13.59 -4.22
N LEU A 347 8.61 13.12 -3.15
CA LEU A 347 8.89 13.46 -1.75
C LEU A 347 10.27 13.03 -1.24
N LEU A 348 10.88 11.99 -1.81
CA LEU A 348 12.23 11.55 -1.42
C LEU A 348 13.31 12.59 -1.77
N TYR A 349 12.99 13.52 -2.69
CA TYR A 349 13.85 14.64 -3.07
C TYR A 349 13.49 15.95 -2.34
N GLN A 350 12.52 15.91 -1.42
CA GLN A 350 12.10 17.07 -0.63
C GLN A 350 12.75 17.03 0.76
N SER A 351 13.16 18.19 1.25
CA SER A 351 13.66 18.31 2.62
C SER A 351 12.53 18.18 3.63
N LEU A 352 12.71 17.31 4.62
CA LEU A 352 11.86 17.24 5.81
C LEU A 352 11.95 18.56 6.60
N ARG A 353 10.84 18.96 7.19
CA ARG A 353 10.68 20.15 8.05
C ARG A 353 9.85 19.79 9.29
N PRO A 354 9.90 20.57 10.39
CA PRO A 354 9.02 20.36 11.54
C PRO A 354 7.54 20.20 11.12
N ILE A 355 6.85 19.21 11.70
CA ILE A 355 5.44 18.90 11.37
C ILE A 355 4.51 20.11 11.49
N ALA A 356 4.83 21.04 12.40
CA ALA A 356 4.09 22.27 12.65
C ALA A 356 4.09 23.26 11.46
N GLU A 357 5.01 23.12 10.49
CA GLU A 357 5.02 23.93 9.26
C GLU A 357 3.98 23.48 8.22
N LEU A 358 3.36 22.31 8.38
CA LEU A 358 2.34 21.85 7.44
C LEU A 358 1.10 22.76 7.50
N PRO A 359 0.61 23.30 6.36
CA PRO A 359 -0.61 24.10 6.35
C PRO A 359 -1.83 23.29 6.85
N GLY A 360 -2.55 23.81 7.85
CA GLY A 360 -3.76 23.18 8.37
C GLY A 360 -4.93 23.15 7.36
N SER A 361 -4.88 24.00 6.34
CA SER A 361 -5.77 23.98 5.18
C SER A 361 -5.05 23.38 3.97
N TYR A 362 -5.44 22.15 3.58
CA TYR A 362 -4.89 21.46 2.43
C TYR A 362 -5.96 21.18 1.36
N VAL A 363 -5.75 21.65 0.14
CA VAL A 363 -6.68 21.47 -1.00
C VAL A 363 -6.03 20.62 -2.09
N SER A 364 -6.28 19.32 -2.01
CA SER A 364 -5.82 18.34 -2.99
C SER A 364 -6.42 18.54 -4.39
N ASN A 365 -5.69 18.11 -5.42
CA ASN A 365 -6.20 18.02 -6.80
C ASN A 365 -7.39 17.05 -6.93
N ILE A 366 -7.54 16.07 -6.04
CA ILE A 366 -8.69 15.15 -6.02
C ILE A 366 -9.97 15.79 -5.47
N THR A 367 -9.87 16.76 -4.55
CA THR A 367 -11.03 17.50 -4.00
C THR A 367 -11.28 18.87 -4.64
N ARG A 368 -10.29 19.44 -5.33
CA ARG A 368 -10.40 20.75 -6.00
C ARG A 368 -11.55 20.73 -7.02
N ARG A 369 -12.45 21.73 -6.95
CA ARG A 369 -13.53 21.93 -7.92
C ARG A 369 -13.00 22.69 -9.13
N ALA A 370 -13.51 22.35 -10.33
CA ALA A 370 -13.31 23.20 -11.49
C ALA A 370 -14.29 24.36 -11.34
N TRP A 371 -13.76 25.57 -11.47
CA TRP A 371 -14.53 26.81 -11.48
C TRP A 371 -15.01 27.09 -12.91
#